data_AF-A0A7S1YRJ9-F1
#
_entry.id   AF-A0A7S1YRJ9-F1
#
_cell.length_a   1.000
_cell.length_b   1.000
_cell.length_c   1.000
_cell.angle_alpha   90.00
_cell.angle_beta   90.00
_cell.angle_gamma   90.00
#
_symmetry.space_group_name_H-M   'P 1'
#
loop_
_entity.id
_entity.type
_entity.pdbx_description
1 polymer ?
#
loop_
_entity_poly.entity_id
_entity_poly.type
_entity_poly.pdbx_seq_one_letter_code
_entity_poly.pdbx_strand_id
1 'polypeptide(L)'
;ATGDNNATIIIAVLCSIVGAGLLVFFVYTTYKRYQSYVRIRNAHEQLMEATLNESIMALRSLDYPLHLIYGSQFLKEGRLVRHEILRNSHKLTVLDSLEDVDAFVAAGKQIVFFSHQWTAFSLPDPSNRQYDAMRVAVKELAKQNGWDESLKDVFVWVDFSSIPQSNPSTQKLAIRSLAAYASSATWFVIVAPDTEHADLKDTCDLGTYQRRMWCRAEQVCHSMRNGTEGMFLAVGKGSGDLKRVRNDFFLESLHVFHGDLTCCRLEHKGSSACDRQSLVVPLLGLYGELYRAAKEGIEGGNDEALHSVKTFLREIESHQEEIFPKTFQRVMWRKGKRVVEEVLLFGDLIERMKARIDGGGAYVTDTNYDGTESTKSSYVRHGATDFIRHGVTHGVSNIKVETAVGELNDFKDT
;
A
#
# COMPACT_ATOMS: atom_id res chain seq x y z
N ALA A 1 57.67 45.11 -50.13
CA ALA A 1 57.55 44.17 -48.99
C ALA A 1 56.58 44.64 -47.89
N THR A 2 55.75 45.67 -48.10
CA THR A 2 54.87 46.25 -47.06
C THR A 2 53.40 45.80 -47.13
N GLY A 3 52.98 45.06 -48.17
CA GLY A 3 51.60 44.59 -48.34
C GLY A 3 51.25 43.33 -47.52
N ASP A 4 52.21 42.44 -47.28
CA ASP A 4 51.98 41.15 -46.58
C ASP A 4 51.73 41.32 -45.06
N ASN A 5 52.35 42.32 -44.44
CA ASN A 5 52.21 42.52 -42.99
C ASN A 5 50.80 42.95 -42.58
N ASN A 6 50.13 43.79 -43.38
CA ASN A 6 48.78 44.25 -43.06
C ASN A 6 47.74 43.14 -43.18
N ALA A 7 47.85 42.27 -44.19
CA ALA A 7 46.98 41.11 -44.35
C ALA A 7 47.13 40.12 -43.19
N THR A 8 48.38 39.87 -42.77
CA THR A 8 48.69 38.98 -41.63
C THR A 8 48.12 39.51 -40.31
N ILE A 9 48.21 40.83 -40.07
CA ILE A 9 47.63 41.48 -38.89
C ILE A 9 46.10 41.37 -38.89
N ILE A 10 45.44 41.60 -40.03
CA ILE A 10 43.98 41.51 -40.14
C ILE A 10 43.50 40.08 -39.86
N ILE A 11 44.17 39.06 -40.41
CA ILE A 11 43.85 37.65 -40.17
C ILE A 11 44.03 37.30 -38.68
N ALA A 12 45.13 37.73 -38.06
CA ALA A 12 45.38 37.47 -36.64
C ALA A 12 44.30 38.10 -35.73
N VAL A 13 43.85 39.31 -36.04
CA VAL A 13 42.77 39.99 -35.30
C VAL A 13 41.44 39.27 -35.47
N LEU A 14 41.08 38.88 -36.71
CA LEU A 14 39.85 38.12 -36.98
C LEU A 14 39.84 36.77 -36.27
N CYS A 15 40.95 36.02 -36.34
CA CYS A 15 41.10 34.74 -35.62
C CYS A 15 40.98 34.92 -34.10
N SER A 16 41.50 36.02 -33.55
CA SER A 16 41.40 36.32 -32.11
C SER A 16 39.96 36.63 -31.69
N ILE A 17 39.22 37.40 -32.51
CA ILE A 17 37.80 37.71 -32.24
C ILE A 17 36.95 36.45 -32.33
N VAL A 18 37.15 35.62 -33.36
CA VAL A 18 36.45 34.34 -33.51
C VAL A 18 36.81 33.40 -32.34
N GLY A 19 38.08 33.32 -31.97
CA GLY A 19 38.55 32.53 -30.83
C GLY A 19 37.92 32.97 -29.51
N ALA A 20 37.88 34.28 -29.23
CA ALA A 20 37.22 34.85 -28.07
C ALA A 20 35.70 34.57 -28.08
N GLY A 21 35.05 34.72 -29.24
CA GLY A 21 33.63 34.40 -29.40
C GLY A 21 33.30 32.93 -29.14
N LEU A 22 34.14 32.01 -29.65
CA LEU A 22 34.02 30.57 -29.39
C LEU A 22 34.24 30.23 -27.91
N LEU A 23 35.20 30.88 -27.26
CA LEU A 23 35.47 30.69 -25.84
C LEU A 23 34.31 31.19 -24.97
N VAL A 24 33.75 32.38 -25.26
CA VAL A 24 32.56 32.90 -24.58
C VAL A 24 31.36 31.98 -24.81
N PHE A 25 31.14 31.50 -26.03
CA PHE A 25 30.08 30.55 -26.34
C PHE A 25 30.25 29.22 -25.58
N PHE A 26 31.47 28.70 -25.50
CA PHE A 26 31.77 27.48 -24.74
C PHE A 26 31.56 27.67 -23.23
N VAL A 27 32.00 28.79 -22.65
CA VAL A 27 31.76 29.13 -21.25
C VAL A 27 30.26 29.31 -20.98
N TYR A 28 29.53 30.01 -21.86
CA TYR A 28 28.09 30.19 -21.73
C TYR A 28 27.33 28.85 -21.81
N THR A 29 27.67 27.98 -22.75
CA THR A 29 27.01 26.67 -22.90
C THR A 29 27.33 25.71 -21.77
N THR A 30 28.58 25.69 -21.28
CA THR A 30 28.96 24.90 -20.09
C THR A 30 28.29 25.42 -18.83
N TYR A 31 28.24 26.75 -18.63
CA TYR A 31 27.50 27.37 -17.53
C TYR A 31 26.00 27.07 -17.57
N LYS A 32 25.36 27.16 -18.74
CA LYS A 32 23.94 26.85 -18.92
C LYS A 32 23.65 25.37 -18.67
N ARG A 33 24.55 24.46 -19.08
CA ARG A 33 24.47 23.02 -18.78
C ARG A 33 24.62 22.76 -17.28
N TYR A 34 25.59 23.40 -16.63
CA TYR A 34 25.80 23.30 -15.19
C TYR A 34 24.58 23.80 -14.40
N GLN A 35 24.05 24.99 -14.74
CA GLN A 35 22.82 25.49 -14.12
C GLN A 35 21.64 24.51 -14.30
N SER A 36 21.50 23.94 -15.50
CA SER A 36 20.43 22.97 -15.78
C SER A 36 20.62 21.69 -14.95
N TYR A 37 21.85 21.19 -14.84
CA TYR A 37 22.19 20.05 -14.00
C TYR A 37 21.87 20.31 -12.51
N VAL A 38 22.26 21.47 -11.99
CA VAL A 38 21.97 21.86 -10.60
C VAL A 38 20.46 21.95 -10.36
N ARG A 39 19.69 22.53 -11.30
CA ARG A 39 18.22 22.58 -11.19
C ARG A 39 17.59 21.19 -11.19
N ILE A 40 18.01 20.31 -12.09
CA ILE A 40 17.51 18.93 -12.15
C ILE A 40 17.85 18.17 -10.87
N ARG A 41 19.09 18.31 -10.37
CA ARG A 41 19.51 17.69 -9.11
C ARG A 41 18.67 18.20 -7.94
N ASN A 42 18.49 19.52 -7.80
CA ASN A 42 17.69 20.08 -6.72
C ASN A 42 16.22 19.66 -6.80
N ALA A 43 15.63 19.60 -8.00
CA ALA A 43 14.27 19.11 -8.19
C ALA A 43 14.14 17.62 -7.86
N HIS A 44 15.14 16.82 -8.21
CA HIS A 44 15.20 15.40 -7.84
C HIS A 44 15.28 15.23 -6.32
N GLU A 45 16.17 15.97 -5.64
CA GLU A 45 16.28 15.97 -4.18
C GLU A 45 14.96 16.36 -3.51
N GLN A 46 14.30 17.42 -3.98
CA GLN A 46 12.98 17.83 -3.47
C GLN A 46 11.91 16.75 -3.65
N LEU A 47 11.92 16.04 -4.79
CA LEU A 47 10.98 14.95 -5.05
C LEU A 47 11.23 13.75 -4.12
N MET A 48 12.49 13.37 -3.92
CA MET A 48 12.86 12.28 -3.00
C MET A 48 12.45 12.63 -1.56
N GLU A 49 12.71 13.87 -1.15
CA GLU A 49 12.35 14.36 0.18
C GLU A 49 10.82 14.37 0.40
N ALA A 50 10.06 14.83 -0.59
CA ALA A 50 8.60 14.81 -0.57
C ALA A 50 8.06 13.38 -0.51
N THR A 51 8.65 12.45 -1.28
CA THR A 51 8.25 11.04 -1.30
C THR A 51 8.48 10.39 0.07
N LEU A 52 9.62 10.65 0.72
CA LEU A 52 9.89 10.17 2.07
C LEU A 52 8.86 10.69 3.08
N ASN A 53 8.53 11.99 3.02
CA ASN A 53 7.53 12.59 3.91
C ASN A 53 6.13 12.01 3.67
N GLU A 54 5.75 11.81 2.40
CA GLU A 54 4.47 11.18 2.05
C GLU A 54 4.43 9.73 2.56
N SER A 55 5.49 8.94 2.36
CA SER A 55 5.59 7.55 2.84
C SER A 55 5.42 7.42 4.34
N ILE A 56 5.98 8.37 5.07
CA ILE A 56 5.88 8.47 6.52
C ILE A 56 4.42 8.71 6.96
N MET A 57 3.66 9.51 6.20
CA MET A 57 2.27 9.86 6.49
C MET A 57 1.27 8.82 5.98
N ALA A 58 1.61 8.09 4.91
CA ALA A 58 0.71 7.18 4.20
C ALA A 58 0.19 6.00 5.06
N LEU A 59 0.90 5.63 6.12
CA LEU A 59 0.47 4.60 7.09
C LEU A 59 -0.18 5.18 8.35
N ARG A 60 -0.26 6.51 8.46
CA ARG A 60 -0.80 7.22 9.62
C ARG A 60 -2.12 7.93 9.33
N SER A 61 -2.53 7.97 8.08
CA SER A 61 -3.74 8.65 7.64
C SER A 61 -4.49 7.81 6.61
N LEU A 62 -5.78 8.09 6.48
CA LEU A 62 -6.64 7.52 5.44
C LEU A 62 -6.98 8.61 4.43
N ASP A 63 -6.45 8.51 3.21
CA ASP A 63 -6.87 9.33 2.06
C ASP A 63 -8.35 9.11 1.69
N TYR A 64 -8.93 7.98 2.12
CA TYR A 64 -10.36 7.67 2.01
C TYR A 64 -10.82 6.85 3.22
N PRO A 65 -12.03 7.11 3.79
CA PRO A 65 -12.53 6.38 4.94
C PRO A 65 -12.59 4.87 4.72
N LEU A 66 -12.30 4.09 5.76
CA LEU A 66 -12.42 2.64 5.72
C LEU A 66 -13.91 2.25 5.76
N HIS A 67 -14.40 1.67 4.65
CA HIS A 67 -15.77 1.20 4.55
C HIS A 67 -15.84 -0.31 4.77
N LEU A 68 -16.66 -0.72 5.73
CA LEU A 68 -16.82 -2.09 6.19
C LEU A 68 -18.27 -2.53 6.04
N ILE A 69 -18.48 -3.84 5.91
CA ILE A 69 -19.80 -4.47 5.80
C ILE A 69 -20.01 -5.32 7.04
N TYR A 70 -21.16 -5.20 7.71
CA TYR A 70 -21.51 -6.13 8.79
C TYR A 70 -21.43 -7.58 8.30
N GLY A 71 -20.81 -8.46 9.06
CA GLY A 71 -20.60 -9.86 8.68
C GLY A 71 -21.93 -10.56 8.37
N SER A 72 -22.95 -10.34 9.21
CA SER A 72 -24.30 -10.88 8.98
C SER A 72 -24.96 -10.34 7.70
N GLN A 73 -24.72 -9.07 7.36
CA GLN A 73 -25.22 -8.45 6.12
C GLN A 73 -24.48 -9.01 4.91
N PHE A 74 -23.15 -9.12 4.99
CA PHE A 74 -22.31 -9.70 3.95
C PHE A 74 -22.77 -11.10 3.59
N LEU A 75 -23.10 -11.96 4.57
CA LEU A 75 -23.62 -13.31 4.32
C LEU A 75 -24.98 -13.36 3.61
N LYS A 76 -25.81 -12.31 3.73
CA LYS A 76 -27.17 -12.23 3.16
C LYS A 76 -27.19 -11.76 1.72
N GLU A 77 -26.18 -11.04 1.25
CA GLU A 77 -26.17 -10.47 -0.11
C GLU A 77 -26.16 -11.52 -1.23
N GLY A 78 -25.66 -12.74 -0.96
CA GLY A 78 -25.63 -13.85 -1.91
C GLY A 78 -24.56 -13.73 -3.01
N ARG A 79 -23.92 -12.56 -3.14
CA ARG A 79 -22.78 -12.28 -4.03
C ARG A 79 -22.00 -11.05 -3.57
N LEU A 80 -20.84 -10.78 -4.18
CA LEU A 80 -20.18 -9.48 -4.04
C LEU A 80 -21.05 -8.36 -4.65
N VAL A 81 -21.29 -7.31 -3.87
CA VAL A 81 -22.15 -6.19 -4.25
C VAL A 81 -21.30 -4.95 -4.39
N ARG A 82 -21.51 -4.20 -5.47
CA ARG A 82 -20.75 -2.97 -5.74
C ARG A 82 -20.91 -1.97 -4.59
N HIS A 83 -19.80 -1.34 -4.21
CA HIS A 83 -19.75 -0.33 -3.16
C HIS A 83 -20.90 0.69 -3.18
N GLU A 84 -21.21 1.29 -4.34
CA GLU A 84 -22.27 2.32 -4.39
C GLU A 84 -23.66 1.79 -4.02
N ILE A 85 -23.95 0.51 -4.31
CA ILE A 85 -25.23 -0.10 -3.94
C ILE A 85 -25.30 -0.26 -2.42
N LEU A 86 -24.22 -0.75 -1.79
CA LEU A 86 -24.16 -0.92 -0.34
C LEU A 86 -24.21 0.44 0.38
N ARG A 87 -23.45 1.43 -0.11
CA ARG A 87 -23.45 2.80 0.41
C ARG A 87 -24.84 3.42 0.35
N ASN A 88 -25.47 3.41 -0.83
CA ASN A 88 -26.79 4.02 -1.03
C ASN A 88 -27.91 3.27 -0.29
N SER A 89 -27.68 2.01 0.10
CA SER A 89 -28.61 1.22 0.91
C SER A 89 -28.29 1.29 2.41
N HIS A 90 -27.36 2.16 2.84
CA HIS A 90 -26.94 2.31 4.24
C HIS A 90 -26.44 0.99 4.89
N LYS A 91 -25.74 0.15 4.11
CA LYS A 91 -25.20 -1.14 4.57
C LYS A 91 -23.70 -1.11 4.90
N LEU A 92 -23.08 0.06 4.81
CA LEU A 92 -21.66 0.25 5.10
C LEU A 92 -21.48 0.94 6.46
N THR A 93 -20.56 0.42 7.26
CA THR A 93 -19.96 1.09 8.42
C THR A 93 -18.76 1.86 7.94
N VAL A 94 -18.63 3.12 8.34
CA VAL A 94 -17.56 4.02 7.90
C VAL A 94 -16.70 4.40 9.10
N LEU A 95 -15.38 4.28 8.93
CA LEU A 95 -14.37 4.72 9.90
C LEU A 95 -13.48 5.74 9.18
N ASP A 96 -13.50 6.99 9.65
CA ASP A 96 -12.92 8.13 8.91
C ASP A 96 -11.41 8.25 9.12
N SER A 97 -10.91 7.74 10.25
CA SER A 97 -9.50 7.81 10.61
C SER A 97 -8.95 6.47 11.12
N LEU A 98 -7.62 6.36 11.20
CA LEU A 98 -6.99 5.20 11.86
C LEU A 98 -7.25 5.17 13.37
N GLU A 99 -7.50 6.32 13.99
CA GLU A 99 -7.90 6.39 15.39
C GLU A 99 -9.27 5.76 15.61
N ASP A 100 -10.22 6.00 14.69
CA ASP A 100 -11.52 5.34 14.70
C ASP A 100 -11.37 3.82 14.54
N VAL A 101 -10.46 3.39 13.66
CA VAL A 101 -10.17 1.95 13.48
C VAL A 101 -9.60 1.34 14.76
N ASP A 102 -8.69 2.04 15.43
CA ASP A 102 -8.08 1.57 16.66
C ASP A 102 -9.09 1.50 17.81
N ALA A 103 -9.95 2.52 17.96
CA ALA A 103 -11.04 2.52 18.91
C ALA A 103 -12.06 1.41 18.61
N PHE A 104 -12.35 1.17 17.33
CA PHE A 104 -13.27 0.13 16.88
C PHE A 104 -12.77 -1.27 17.23
N VAL A 105 -11.49 -1.56 16.95
CA VAL A 105 -10.86 -2.84 17.33
C VAL A 105 -10.75 -2.97 18.85
N ALA A 106 -10.39 -1.90 19.56
CA ALA A 106 -10.31 -1.90 21.03
C ALA A 106 -11.67 -2.17 21.70
N ALA A 107 -12.78 -1.78 21.05
CA ALA A 107 -14.14 -2.11 21.47
C ALA A 107 -14.54 -3.58 21.18
N GLY A 108 -13.59 -4.43 20.75
CA GLY A 108 -13.80 -5.86 20.49
C GLY A 108 -14.35 -6.18 19.10
N LYS A 109 -14.48 -5.19 18.21
CA LYS A 109 -14.95 -5.41 16.84
C LYS A 109 -13.84 -6.06 16.00
N GLN A 110 -14.23 -7.03 15.17
CA GLN A 110 -13.32 -7.82 14.35
C GLN A 110 -13.37 -7.34 12.90
N ILE A 111 -12.23 -6.98 12.32
CA ILE A 111 -12.13 -6.62 10.90
C ILE A 111 -11.50 -7.78 10.13
N VAL A 112 -12.28 -8.40 9.24
CA VAL A 112 -11.85 -9.48 8.34
C VAL A 112 -11.60 -8.89 6.95
N PHE A 113 -10.34 -8.86 6.54
CA PHE A 113 -9.92 -8.43 5.22
C PHE A 113 -9.86 -9.63 4.27
N PHE A 114 -10.65 -9.60 3.21
CA PHE A 114 -10.59 -10.60 2.15
C PHE A 114 -9.73 -10.12 0.99
N SER A 115 -8.54 -10.73 0.86
CA SER A 115 -7.70 -10.55 -0.32
C SER A 115 -8.04 -11.64 -1.34
N HIS A 116 -8.28 -11.23 -2.58
CA HIS A 116 -8.60 -12.13 -3.68
C HIS A 116 -8.13 -11.55 -5.01
N GLN A 117 -8.05 -12.39 -6.04
CA GLN A 117 -7.81 -11.94 -7.40
C GLN A 117 -9.13 -11.79 -8.15
N TRP A 118 -9.26 -10.75 -8.97
CA TRP A 118 -10.39 -10.62 -9.88
C TRP A 118 -10.34 -11.71 -10.95
N THR A 119 -11.47 -12.37 -11.15
CA THR A 119 -11.64 -13.48 -12.09
C THR A 119 -12.32 -13.06 -13.39
N ALA A 120 -12.51 -11.75 -13.60
CA ALA A 120 -12.84 -11.14 -14.89
C ALA A 120 -12.27 -9.71 -14.96
N PHE A 121 -12.24 -9.13 -16.16
CA PHE A 121 -11.82 -7.75 -16.36
C PHE A 121 -12.84 -6.73 -15.83
N SER A 122 -14.12 -7.10 -15.78
CA SER A 122 -15.23 -6.19 -15.47
C SER A 122 -15.90 -6.46 -14.12
N LEU A 123 -15.74 -7.66 -13.58
CA LEU A 123 -16.36 -8.11 -12.33
C LEU A 123 -15.35 -8.93 -11.53
N PRO A 124 -15.34 -8.80 -10.19
CA PRO A 124 -14.37 -9.50 -9.36
C PRO A 124 -14.60 -11.02 -9.32
N ASP A 125 -15.85 -11.45 -9.21
CA ASP A 125 -16.23 -12.86 -9.07
C ASP A 125 -17.54 -13.19 -9.82
N PRO A 126 -17.51 -13.33 -11.16
CA PRO A 126 -18.70 -13.71 -11.93
C PRO A 126 -19.23 -15.11 -11.57
N SER A 127 -18.33 -15.99 -11.10
CA SER A 127 -18.64 -17.37 -10.76
C SER A 127 -19.29 -17.55 -9.39
N ASN A 128 -19.23 -16.51 -8.55
CA ASN A 128 -19.61 -16.50 -7.13
C ASN A 128 -18.79 -17.45 -6.23
N ARG A 129 -17.77 -18.14 -6.76
CA ARG A 129 -16.98 -19.12 -6.00
C ARG A 129 -16.14 -18.48 -4.91
N GLN A 130 -15.58 -17.30 -5.17
CA GLN A 130 -14.78 -16.59 -4.17
C GLN A 130 -15.68 -16.05 -3.07
N TYR A 131 -16.85 -15.52 -3.41
CA TYR A 131 -17.83 -15.07 -2.44
C TYR A 131 -18.31 -16.23 -1.53
N ASP A 132 -18.61 -17.39 -2.10
CA ASP A 132 -18.99 -18.56 -1.30
C ASP A 132 -17.85 -19.03 -0.37
N ALA A 133 -16.59 -18.96 -0.83
CA ALA A 133 -15.43 -19.20 0.02
C ALA A 133 -15.28 -18.18 1.16
N MET A 134 -15.51 -16.88 0.88
CA MET A 134 -15.51 -15.81 1.90
C MET A 134 -16.57 -16.08 2.98
N ARG A 135 -17.79 -16.47 2.58
CA ARG A 135 -18.87 -16.77 3.53
C ARG A 135 -18.52 -17.90 4.48
N VAL A 136 -17.89 -18.95 3.96
CA VAL A 136 -17.43 -20.09 4.76
C VAL A 136 -16.32 -19.66 5.69
N ALA A 137 -15.37 -18.86 5.21
CA ALA A 137 -14.28 -18.33 6.01
C ALA A 137 -14.77 -17.49 7.20
N VAL A 138 -15.73 -16.58 7.01
CA VAL A 138 -16.31 -15.80 8.12
C VAL A 138 -16.91 -16.72 9.20
N LYS A 139 -17.70 -17.72 8.78
CA LYS A 139 -18.34 -18.65 9.71
C LYS A 139 -17.33 -19.51 10.47
N GLU A 140 -16.31 -19.98 9.77
CA GLU A 140 -15.27 -20.83 10.37
C GLU A 140 -14.38 -20.02 11.31
N LEU A 141 -14.03 -18.77 10.98
CA LEU A 141 -13.35 -17.85 11.90
C LEU A 141 -14.19 -17.61 13.16
N ALA A 142 -15.49 -17.36 13.00
CA ALA A 142 -16.38 -17.16 14.14
C ALA A 142 -16.41 -18.39 15.06
N LYS A 143 -16.51 -19.59 14.48
CA LYS A 143 -16.48 -20.85 15.23
C LYS A 143 -15.14 -21.08 15.93
N GLN A 144 -14.02 -20.91 15.23
CA GLN A 144 -12.68 -21.15 15.79
C GLN A 144 -12.33 -20.19 16.94
N ASN A 145 -12.82 -18.96 16.87
CA ASN A 145 -12.53 -17.93 17.86
C ASN A 145 -13.65 -17.74 18.90
N GLY A 146 -14.72 -18.57 18.86
CA GLY A 146 -15.84 -18.48 19.80
C GLY A 146 -16.62 -17.17 19.71
N TRP A 147 -16.71 -16.56 18.53
CA TRP A 147 -17.50 -15.34 18.31
C TRP A 147 -19.00 -15.63 18.31
N ASP A 148 -19.78 -14.58 18.58
CA ASP A 148 -21.24 -14.63 18.50
C ASP A 148 -21.70 -15.07 17.10
N GLU A 149 -22.54 -16.10 17.04
CA GLU A 149 -23.08 -16.68 15.79
C GLU A 149 -23.88 -15.68 14.95
N SER A 150 -24.39 -14.61 15.58
CA SER A 150 -25.05 -13.51 14.88
C SER A 150 -24.09 -12.63 14.07
N LEU A 151 -22.77 -12.76 14.30
CA LEU A 151 -21.71 -11.97 13.65
C LEU A 151 -21.87 -10.45 13.85
N LYS A 152 -22.52 -10.02 14.94
CA LYS A 152 -22.81 -8.60 15.22
C LYS A 152 -21.56 -7.73 15.41
N ASP A 153 -20.47 -8.34 15.84
CA ASP A 153 -19.18 -7.68 16.08
C ASP A 153 -18.14 -7.98 14.99
N VAL A 154 -18.56 -8.62 13.89
CA VAL A 154 -17.68 -8.99 12.77
C VAL A 154 -17.97 -8.09 11.58
N PHE A 155 -16.91 -7.56 10.99
CA PHE A 155 -16.95 -6.62 9.87
C PHE A 155 -16.03 -7.11 8.77
N VAL A 156 -16.50 -7.00 7.53
CA VAL A 156 -15.81 -7.50 6.35
C VAL A 156 -15.34 -6.33 5.50
N TRP A 157 -14.10 -6.40 5.04
CA TRP A 157 -13.57 -5.57 3.98
C TRP A 157 -13.27 -6.43 2.74
N VAL A 158 -13.74 -5.98 1.58
CA VAL A 158 -13.42 -6.59 0.28
C VAL A 158 -13.46 -5.51 -0.80
N ASP A 159 -12.42 -5.45 -1.63
CA ASP A 159 -12.14 -4.31 -2.53
C ASP A 159 -13.37 -3.81 -3.33
N PHE A 160 -14.12 -4.67 -4.00
CA PHE A 160 -15.26 -4.28 -4.84
C PHE A 160 -16.43 -3.68 -4.06
N SER A 161 -16.59 -4.10 -2.80
CA SER A 161 -17.69 -3.69 -1.94
C SER A 161 -17.30 -2.53 -1.01
N SER A 162 -16.01 -2.43 -0.68
CA SER A 162 -15.46 -1.41 0.23
C SER A 162 -14.83 -0.22 -0.49
N ILE A 163 -14.40 -0.37 -1.75
CA ILE A 163 -13.82 0.69 -2.57
C ILE A 163 -14.86 1.21 -3.59
N PRO A 164 -15.05 2.53 -3.73
CA PRO A 164 -15.85 3.11 -4.82
C PRO A 164 -15.43 2.61 -6.20
N GLN A 165 -16.41 2.21 -7.01
CA GLN A 165 -16.19 1.67 -8.35
C GLN A 165 -16.65 2.62 -9.46
N SER A 166 -17.51 3.59 -9.12
CA SER A 166 -18.16 4.46 -10.11
C SER A 166 -17.40 5.77 -10.38
N ASN A 167 -16.67 6.30 -9.39
CA ASN A 167 -15.88 7.52 -9.54
C ASN A 167 -14.38 7.19 -9.50
N PRO A 168 -13.63 7.32 -10.61
CA PRO A 168 -12.20 6.98 -10.65
C PRO A 168 -11.33 7.80 -9.69
N SER A 169 -11.67 9.07 -9.45
CA SER A 169 -10.90 9.92 -8.52
C SER A 169 -11.06 9.45 -7.09
N THR A 170 -12.30 9.15 -6.66
CA THR A 170 -12.56 8.62 -5.32
C THR A 170 -12.01 7.20 -5.16
N GLN A 171 -12.14 6.36 -6.19
CA GLN A 171 -11.52 5.04 -6.24
C GLN A 171 -10.02 5.13 -6.01
N LYS A 172 -9.34 6.09 -6.65
CA LYS A 172 -7.89 6.29 -6.50
C LYS A 172 -7.52 6.66 -5.06
N LEU A 173 -8.31 7.48 -4.37
CA LEU A 173 -8.09 7.80 -2.96
C LEU A 173 -8.19 6.54 -2.09
N ALA A 174 -9.21 5.71 -2.30
CA ALA A 174 -9.37 4.44 -1.59
C ALA A 174 -8.23 3.44 -1.88
N ILE A 175 -7.76 3.35 -3.13
CA ILE A 175 -6.60 2.52 -3.50
C ILE A 175 -5.33 3.01 -2.79
N ARG A 176 -5.13 4.33 -2.65
CA ARG A 176 -3.99 4.88 -1.91
C ARG A 176 -3.99 4.49 -0.43
N SER A 177 -5.17 4.28 0.15
CA SER A 177 -5.33 3.80 1.54
C SER A 177 -5.29 2.27 1.69
N LEU A 178 -5.14 1.51 0.60
CA LEU A 178 -5.21 0.04 0.64
C LEU A 178 -4.19 -0.59 1.61
N ALA A 179 -2.97 -0.05 1.64
CA ALA A 179 -1.93 -0.50 2.57
C ALA A 179 -2.36 -0.31 4.03
N ALA A 180 -2.93 0.84 4.36
CA ALA A 180 -3.44 1.13 5.70
C ALA A 180 -4.63 0.22 6.06
N TYR A 181 -5.53 -0.07 5.12
CA TYR A 181 -6.64 -1.00 5.34
C TYR A 181 -6.15 -2.42 5.66
N ALA A 182 -5.21 -2.93 4.85
CA ALA A 182 -4.65 -4.28 5.04
C ALA A 182 -3.87 -4.39 6.36
N SER A 183 -3.07 -3.36 6.68
CA SER A 183 -2.31 -3.30 7.94
C SER A 183 -3.19 -3.17 9.18
N SER A 184 -4.37 -2.55 9.09
CA SER A 184 -5.26 -2.35 10.23
C SER A 184 -6.25 -3.49 10.48
N ALA A 185 -6.40 -4.42 9.53
CA ALA A 185 -7.31 -5.56 9.67
C ALA A 185 -6.86 -6.50 10.80
N THR A 186 -7.83 -7.03 11.55
CA THR A 186 -7.58 -8.01 12.63
C THR A 186 -7.29 -9.40 12.07
N TRP A 187 -7.98 -9.75 10.99
CA TRP A 187 -7.88 -11.05 10.33
C TRP A 187 -7.70 -10.83 8.83
N PHE A 188 -6.83 -11.62 8.22
CA PHE A 188 -6.55 -11.55 6.79
C PHE A 188 -6.80 -12.91 6.15
N VAL A 189 -7.73 -12.98 5.22
CA VAL A 189 -8.09 -14.22 4.55
C VAL A 189 -7.79 -14.11 3.07
N ILE A 190 -6.92 -14.98 2.60
CA ILE A 190 -6.60 -15.18 1.19
C ILE A 190 -7.65 -16.08 0.60
N VAL A 191 -8.37 -15.57 -0.39
CA VAL A 191 -9.46 -16.29 -1.06
C VAL A 191 -9.03 -16.64 -2.47
N ALA A 192 -8.60 -17.89 -2.63
CA ALA A 192 -8.09 -18.40 -3.90
C ALA A 192 -8.61 -19.82 -4.21
N PRO A 193 -9.94 -20.03 -4.27
CA PRO A 193 -10.50 -21.28 -4.78
C PRO A 193 -10.21 -21.44 -6.27
N ASP A 194 -10.17 -22.70 -6.73
CA ASP A 194 -10.03 -23.01 -8.16
C ASP A 194 -11.28 -22.52 -8.92
N THR A 195 -11.08 -21.60 -9.85
CA THR A 195 -12.13 -21.07 -10.71
C THR A 195 -11.57 -20.65 -12.07
N GLU A 196 -12.40 -20.54 -13.09
CA GLU A 196 -11.97 -20.09 -14.40
C GLU A 196 -12.08 -18.57 -14.49
N HIS A 197 -11.10 -17.92 -15.11
CA HIS A 197 -11.24 -16.50 -15.42
C HIS A 197 -12.26 -16.33 -16.55
N ALA A 198 -13.26 -15.47 -16.41
CA ALA A 198 -14.36 -15.40 -17.37
C ALA A 198 -13.92 -14.95 -18.77
N ASP A 199 -12.92 -14.07 -18.84
CA ASP A 199 -12.40 -13.53 -20.11
C ASP A 199 -11.14 -14.24 -20.62
N LEU A 200 -10.49 -15.06 -19.79
CA LEU A 200 -9.21 -15.70 -20.11
C LEU A 200 -9.41 -17.20 -19.97
N LYS A 201 -8.92 -17.99 -20.91
CA LYS A 201 -9.03 -19.47 -20.81
C LYS A 201 -8.06 -20.06 -19.78
N ASP A 202 -7.75 -19.29 -18.74
CA ASP A 202 -6.78 -19.59 -17.70
C ASP A 202 -7.52 -19.88 -16.39
N THR A 203 -6.98 -20.83 -15.62
CA THR A 203 -7.47 -21.13 -14.28
C THR A 203 -6.93 -20.09 -13.29
N CYS A 204 -7.79 -19.61 -12.42
CA CYS A 204 -7.50 -18.84 -11.21
C CYS A 204 -7.46 -19.81 -10.01
N ASP A 205 -6.39 -19.73 -9.23
CA ASP A 205 -6.03 -20.60 -8.10
C ASP A 205 -5.07 -19.86 -7.13
N LEU A 206 -4.55 -20.55 -6.11
CA LEU A 206 -3.60 -19.96 -5.17
C LEU A 206 -2.29 -19.52 -5.84
N GLY A 207 -1.79 -20.28 -6.83
CA GLY A 207 -0.53 -19.96 -7.50
C GLY A 207 -0.61 -18.71 -8.35
N THR A 208 -1.72 -18.52 -9.07
CA THR A 208 -2.02 -17.31 -9.85
C THR A 208 -2.29 -16.13 -8.95
N TYR A 209 -3.03 -16.32 -7.84
CA TYR A 209 -3.19 -15.31 -6.80
C TYR A 209 -1.83 -14.84 -6.27
N GLN A 210 -0.93 -15.78 -5.94
CA GLN A 210 0.40 -15.46 -5.45
C GLN A 210 1.26 -14.74 -6.47
N ARG A 211 0.95 -14.74 -7.77
CA ARG A 211 1.68 -13.94 -8.75
C ARG A 211 1.16 -12.50 -8.87
N ARG A 212 -0.01 -12.17 -8.32
CA ARG A 212 -0.62 -10.83 -8.47
C ARG A 212 0.07 -9.81 -7.57
N MET A 213 0.55 -8.69 -8.15
CA MET A 213 1.26 -7.66 -7.38
C MET A 213 0.44 -7.05 -6.25
N TRP A 214 -0.83 -6.69 -6.50
CA TRP A 214 -1.70 -6.13 -5.47
C TRP A 214 -1.95 -7.10 -4.32
N CYS A 215 -2.19 -8.38 -4.62
CA CYS A 215 -2.38 -9.42 -3.61
C CYS A 215 -1.11 -9.65 -2.77
N ARG A 216 0.08 -9.58 -3.39
CA ARG A 216 1.37 -9.60 -2.65
C ARG A 216 1.50 -8.39 -1.74
N ALA A 217 1.18 -7.20 -2.24
CA ALA A 217 1.26 -5.97 -1.46
C ALA A 217 0.34 -6.01 -0.23
N GLU A 218 -0.91 -6.44 -0.40
CA GLU A 218 -1.88 -6.59 0.71
C GLU A 218 -1.37 -7.56 1.77
N GLN A 219 -0.84 -8.72 1.36
CA GLN A 219 -0.24 -9.70 2.27
C GLN A 219 0.93 -9.09 3.05
N VAL A 220 1.86 -8.41 2.37
CA VAL A 220 3.03 -7.78 2.98
C VAL A 220 2.62 -6.69 3.97
N CYS A 221 1.67 -5.82 3.58
CA CYS A 221 1.14 -4.77 4.45
C CYS A 221 0.52 -5.32 5.73
N HIS A 222 -0.23 -6.42 5.63
CA HIS A 222 -0.77 -7.07 6.81
C HIS A 222 0.30 -7.80 7.63
N SER A 223 1.14 -8.62 6.99
CA SER A 223 2.07 -9.52 7.68
C SER A 223 3.21 -8.78 8.37
N MET A 224 3.71 -7.68 7.77
CA MET A 224 4.73 -6.87 8.41
C MET A 224 4.21 -6.20 9.69
N ARG A 225 2.89 -5.94 9.77
CA ARG A 225 2.30 -5.22 10.91
C ARG A 225 1.65 -6.12 11.97
N ASN A 226 1.09 -7.26 11.56
CA ASN A 226 0.34 -8.14 12.46
C ASN A 226 0.96 -9.54 12.57
N GLY A 227 2.06 -9.81 11.86
CA GLY A 227 2.58 -11.17 11.70
C GLY A 227 1.65 -12.05 10.87
N THR A 228 1.85 -13.37 10.95
CA THR A 228 1.07 -14.37 10.19
C THR A 228 0.00 -15.08 11.02
N GLU A 229 -0.12 -14.77 12.32
CA GLU A 229 -1.02 -15.49 13.24
C GLU A 229 -2.51 -15.34 12.87
N GLY A 230 -2.91 -14.15 12.40
CA GLY A 230 -4.26 -13.82 11.95
C GLY A 230 -4.53 -14.11 10.46
N MET A 231 -3.60 -14.78 9.76
CA MET A 231 -3.69 -15.00 8.32
C MET A 231 -4.17 -16.42 7.98
N PHE A 232 -5.13 -16.51 7.04
CA PHE A 232 -5.74 -17.77 6.64
C PHE A 232 -5.86 -17.91 5.12
N LEU A 233 -5.86 -19.15 4.65
CA LEU A 233 -6.12 -19.57 3.27
C LEU A 233 -7.51 -20.19 3.19
N ALA A 234 -8.36 -19.62 2.34
CA ALA A 234 -9.60 -20.24 1.88
C ALA A 234 -9.34 -20.79 0.46
N VAL A 235 -8.85 -22.03 0.41
CA VAL A 235 -8.43 -22.73 -0.82
C VAL A 235 -9.19 -24.05 -0.97
N GLY A 236 -9.73 -24.32 -2.16
CA GLY A 236 -10.41 -25.59 -2.44
C GLY A 236 -11.52 -25.52 -3.49
N LYS A 237 -11.95 -26.68 -3.99
CA LYS A 237 -13.05 -26.86 -4.96
C LYS A 237 -14.45 -26.88 -4.31
N GLY A 238 -14.53 -26.62 -3.01
CA GLY A 238 -15.77 -26.61 -2.23
C GLY A 238 -15.55 -25.96 -0.87
N SER A 239 -16.63 -25.42 -0.31
CA SER A 239 -16.72 -24.81 1.01
C SER A 239 -16.17 -25.73 2.11
N GLY A 240 -15.00 -25.41 2.70
CA GLY A 240 -14.61 -26.10 3.94
C GLY A 240 -13.20 -25.87 4.48
N ASP A 241 -12.21 -25.62 3.63
CA ASP A 241 -10.81 -25.61 4.08
C ASP A 241 -10.31 -24.19 4.36
N LEU A 242 -10.65 -23.66 5.54
CA LEU A 242 -9.96 -22.49 6.10
C LEU A 242 -8.72 -22.98 6.86
N LYS A 243 -7.53 -22.71 6.31
CA LYS A 243 -6.25 -23.17 6.88
C LYS A 243 -5.43 -21.97 7.31
N ARG A 244 -4.78 -22.03 8.47
CA ARG A 244 -3.78 -21.01 8.84
C ARG A 244 -2.64 -21.01 7.83
N VAL A 245 -2.14 -19.83 7.47
CA VAL A 245 -0.93 -19.74 6.66
C VAL A 245 0.27 -20.26 7.46
N ARG A 246 1.31 -20.70 6.74
CA ARG A 246 2.59 -21.02 7.37
C ARG A 246 3.32 -19.73 7.74
N ASN A 247 4.19 -19.78 8.75
CA ASN A 247 4.95 -18.60 9.17
C ASN A 247 5.88 -18.05 8.07
N ASP A 248 6.34 -18.91 7.15
CA ASP A 248 7.20 -18.54 6.02
C ASP A 248 6.41 -18.08 4.77
N PHE A 249 5.08 -18.05 4.84
CA PHE A 249 4.22 -17.80 3.68
C PHE A 249 4.38 -16.39 3.10
N PHE A 250 4.85 -15.43 3.91
CA PHE A 250 5.10 -14.06 3.46
C PHE A 250 6.33 -13.93 2.56
N LEU A 251 7.27 -14.89 2.59
CA LEU A 251 8.56 -14.77 1.88
C LEU A 251 8.35 -14.56 0.38
N GLU A 252 7.50 -15.38 -0.24
CA GLU A 252 7.15 -15.18 -1.64
C GLU A 252 6.46 -13.83 -1.88
N SER A 253 5.63 -13.38 -0.93
CA SER A 253 4.89 -12.12 -1.05
C SER A 253 5.78 -10.87 -0.94
N LEU A 254 6.94 -10.95 -0.28
CA LEU A 254 7.90 -9.84 -0.19
C LEU A 254 8.36 -9.34 -1.55
N HIS A 255 8.45 -10.21 -2.54
CA HIS A 255 8.78 -9.84 -3.91
C HIS A 255 7.56 -9.23 -4.64
N VAL A 256 7.02 -8.14 -4.10
CA VAL A 256 5.81 -7.46 -4.60
C VAL A 256 6.01 -7.01 -6.05
N PHE A 257 7.17 -6.43 -6.38
CA PHE A 257 7.44 -5.83 -7.70
C PHE A 257 7.71 -6.86 -8.81
N HIS A 258 7.92 -8.13 -8.46
CA HIS A 258 7.89 -9.26 -9.39
C HIS A 258 6.47 -9.70 -9.77
N GLY A 259 5.44 -9.15 -9.11
CA GLY A 259 4.05 -9.54 -9.36
C GLY A 259 3.46 -9.02 -10.68
N ASP A 260 2.54 -9.78 -11.22
CA ASP A 260 1.76 -9.46 -12.43
C ASP A 260 0.73 -8.38 -12.16
N LEU A 261 0.59 -7.45 -13.12
CA LEU A 261 -0.42 -6.39 -13.12
C LEU A 261 -1.18 -6.36 -14.43
N THR A 262 -2.50 -6.10 -14.34
CA THR A 262 -3.36 -5.95 -15.51
C THR A 262 -2.90 -4.78 -16.38
N CYS A 263 -2.49 -3.64 -15.79
CA CYS A 263 -2.00 -2.48 -16.55
C CYS A 263 -0.75 -2.80 -17.40
N CYS A 264 0.17 -3.60 -16.86
CA CYS A 264 1.36 -4.07 -17.56
C CYS A 264 1.02 -5.05 -18.69
N ARG A 265 0.12 -6.01 -18.43
CA ARG A 265 -0.34 -6.97 -19.43
C ARG A 265 -1.03 -6.29 -20.62
N LEU A 266 -1.78 -5.23 -20.36
CA LEU A 266 -2.43 -4.42 -21.39
C LEU A 266 -1.49 -3.37 -22.02
N GLU A 267 -0.19 -3.43 -21.71
CA GLU A 267 0.84 -2.50 -22.18
C GLU A 267 0.47 -1.03 -21.98
N HIS A 268 -0.22 -0.73 -20.87
CA HIS A 268 -0.67 0.61 -20.49
C HIS A 268 -1.44 1.36 -21.60
N LYS A 269 -2.17 0.64 -22.48
CA LYS A 269 -3.02 1.28 -23.48
C LYS A 269 -4.11 2.10 -22.79
N GLY A 270 -4.11 3.41 -23.02
CA GLY A 270 -5.07 4.33 -22.40
C GLY A 270 -4.73 4.76 -20.97
N SER A 271 -3.55 4.39 -20.42
CA SER A 271 -3.06 4.86 -19.13
C SER A 271 -1.68 5.49 -19.25
N SER A 272 -1.44 6.61 -18.56
CA SER A 272 -0.13 7.26 -18.47
C SER A 272 0.72 6.75 -17.29
N ALA A 273 0.13 5.95 -16.40
CA ALA A 273 0.75 5.51 -15.14
C ALA A 273 0.67 3.99 -14.98
N CYS A 274 1.66 3.42 -14.29
CA CYS A 274 1.70 2.01 -13.91
C CYS A 274 1.39 1.88 -12.42
N ASP A 275 0.58 0.89 -12.05
CA ASP A 275 0.23 0.57 -10.66
C ASP A 275 1.46 0.28 -9.78
N ARG A 276 2.59 -0.15 -10.37
CA ARG A 276 3.87 -0.31 -9.65
C ARG A 276 4.27 0.96 -8.91
N GLN A 277 4.09 2.12 -9.55
CA GLN A 277 4.49 3.41 -8.97
C GLN A 277 3.61 3.77 -7.77
N SER A 278 2.34 3.35 -7.77
CA SER A 278 1.39 3.60 -6.68
C SER A 278 1.78 2.88 -5.37
N LEU A 279 2.57 1.81 -5.46
CA LEU A 279 2.99 1.01 -4.30
C LEU A 279 4.32 1.44 -3.69
N VAL A 280 5.06 2.36 -4.33
CA VAL A 280 6.36 2.85 -3.80
C VAL A 280 6.16 3.53 -2.44
N VAL A 281 5.25 4.50 -2.38
CA VAL A 281 4.99 5.30 -1.17
C VAL A 281 4.58 4.42 0.04
N PRO A 282 3.55 3.57 -0.05
CA PRO A 282 3.12 2.77 1.10
C PRO A 282 4.16 1.75 1.55
N LEU A 283 4.84 1.06 0.62
CA LEU A 283 5.84 0.05 0.97
C LEU A 283 7.11 0.67 1.55
N LEU A 284 7.51 1.86 1.07
CA LEU A 284 8.60 2.63 1.67
C LEU A 284 8.27 3.08 3.11
N GLY A 285 7.01 3.50 3.34
CA GLY A 285 6.53 3.83 4.68
C GLY A 285 6.60 2.65 5.64
N LEU A 286 6.14 1.48 5.16
CA LEU A 286 6.12 0.24 5.94
C LEU A 286 7.52 -0.27 6.25
N TYR A 287 8.43 -0.19 5.28
CA TYR A 287 9.85 -0.45 5.48
C TYR A 287 10.43 0.46 6.56
N GLY A 288 10.13 1.77 6.51
CA GLY A 288 10.59 2.73 7.51
C GLY A 288 10.09 2.40 8.92
N GLU A 289 8.82 2.02 9.07
CA GLU A 289 8.30 1.59 10.38
C GLU A 289 8.97 0.31 10.89
N LEU A 290 9.17 -0.68 10.01
CA LEU A 290 9.82 -1.94 10.35
C LEU A 290 11.28 -1.73 10.78
N TYR A 291 12.03 -0.92 10.03
CA TYR A 291 13.43 -0.60 10.32
C TYR A 291 13.57 0.15 11.65
N ARG A 292 12.70 1.13 11.92
CA ARG A 292 12.65 1.83 13.20
C ARG A 292 12.33 0.88 14.36
N ALA A 293 11.30 0.05 14.22
CA ALA A 293 10.90 -0.91 15.25
C ALA A 293 12.04 -1.87 15.61
N ALA A 294 12.80 -2.32 14.61
CA ALA A 294 13.96 -3.16 14.85
C ALA A 294 15.08 -2.44 15.61
N LYS A 295 15.37 -1.20 15.23
CA LYS A 295 16.39 -0.39 15.89
C LYS A 295 16.05 -0.10 17.35
N GLU A 296 14.83 0.39 17.61
CA GLU A 296 14.35 0.68 18.97
C GLU A 296 14.25 -0.60 19.82
N GLY A 297 13.82 -1.73 19.22
CA GLY A 297 13.76 -3.02 19.91
C GLY A 297 15.14 -3.56 20.33
N ILE A 298 16.18 -3.29 19.54
CA ILE A 298 17.57 -3.62 19.90
C ILE A 298 18.03 -2.78 21.09
N GLU A 299 17.62 -1.52 21.19
CA GLU A 299 17.96 -0.62 22.30
C GLU A 299 17.16 -0.94 23.59
N GLY A 300 15.93 -1.45 23.45
CA GLY A 300 15.00 -1.71 24.57
C GLY A 300 15.00 -3.12 25.17
N GLY A 301 15.72 -4.09 24.59
CA GLY A 301 15.95 -5.42 25.20
C GLY A 301 14.77 -6.41 25.21
N ASN A 302 13.79 -6.29 24.29
CA ASN A 302 12.66 -7.22 24.19
C ASN A 302 12.79 -8.15 22.96
N ASP A 303 13.33 -9.36 23.15
CA ASP A 303 13.79 -10.22 22.06
C ASP A 303 12.70 -11.05 21.35
N GLU A 304 11.57 -11.34 22.01
CA GLU A 304 10.59 -12.31 21.49
C GLU A 304 9.67 -11.71 20.41
N ALA A 305 9.09 -10.53 20.66
CA ALA A 305 8.33 -9.76 19.65
C ALA A 305 9.23 -9.27 18.49
N LEU A 306 10.53 -9.17 18.73
CA LEU A 306 11.52 -8.68 17.78
C LEU A 306 11.97 -9.76 16.78
N HIS A 307 11.69 -11.05 17.04
CA HIS A 307 12.15 -12.15 16.18
C HIS A 307 11.52 -12.11 14.78
N SER A 308 10.21 -11.89 14.68
CA SER A 308 9.51 -11.76 13.39
C SER A 308 9.99 -10.53 12.64
N VAL A 309 10.06 -9.37 13.29
CA VAL A 309 10.60 -8.11 12.74
C VAL A 309 12.01 -8.30 12.18
N LYS A 310 12.92 -8.89 12.98
CA LYS A 310 14.30 -9.21 12.56
C LYS A 310 14.33 -10.17 11.37
N THR A 311 13.41 -11.12 11.29
CA THR A 311 13.32 -12.08 10.19
C THR A 311 12.90 -11.39 8.89
N PHE A 312 11.86 -10.55 8.94
CA PHE A 312 11.45 -9.72 7.80
C PHE A 312 12.59 -8.82 7.31
N LEU A 313 13.25 -8.08 8.21
CA LEU A 313 14.34 -7.20 7.82
C LEU A 313 15.53 -7.95 7.24
N ARG A 314 15.92 -9.10 7.82
CA ARG A 314 17.02 -9.91 7.29
C ARG A 314 16.75 -10.35 5.85
N GLU A 315 15.53 -10.78 5.57
CA GLU A 315 15.12 -11.16 4.22
C GLU A 315 15.18 -9.96 3.26
N ILE A 316 14.63 -8.83 3.70
CA ILE A 316 14.65 -7.57 2.95
C ILE A 316 16.08 -7.13 2.64
N GLU A 317 16.98 -7.15 3.61
CA GLU A 317 18.38 -6.72 3.43
C GLU A 317 19.17 -7.68 2.55
N SER A 318 18.86 -8.98 2.60
CA SER A 318 19.51 -9.99 1.75
C SER A 318 19.07 -9.89 0.28
N HIS A 319 17.86 -9.38 0.02
CA HIS A 319 17.25 -9.29 -1.31
C HIS A 319 16.77 -7.88 -1.66
N GLN A 320 17.45 -6.84 -1.16
CA GLN A 320 16.97 -5.44 -1.20
C GLN A 320 16.62 -4.98 -2.62
N GLU A 321 17.49 -5.25 -3.60
CA GLU A 321 17.30 -4.80 -4.99
C GLU A 321 16.17 -5.55 -5.71
N GLU A 322 15.80 -6.75 -5.25
CA GLU A 322 14.67 -7.52 -5.78
C GLU A 322 13.34 -7.10 -5.15
N ILE A 323 13.36 -6.81 -3.85
CA ILE A 323 12.17 -6.40 -3.07
C ILE A 323 11.84 -4.93 -3.34
N PHE A 324 12.86 -4.07 -3.41
CA PHE A 324 12.76 -2.63 -3.65
C PHE A 324 13.58 -2.21 -4.88
N PRO A 325 13.17 -2.61 -6.09
CA PRO A 325 13.93 -2.32 -7.30
C PRO A 325 14.01 -0.82 -7.59
N LYS A 326 15.16 -0.36 -8.06
CA LYS A 326 15.36 1.07 -8.35
C LYS A 326 14.50 1.58 -9.49
N THR A 327 14.39 0.77 -10.55
CA THR A 327 13.65 1.08 -11.78
C THR A 327 12.92 -0.16 -12.28
N PHE A 328 12.04 0.02 -13.26
CA PHE A 328 11.52 -1.09 -14.06
C PHE A 328 11.32 -0.66 -15.52
N GLN A 329 11.27 -1.65 -16.41
CA GLN A 329 10.96 -1.44 -17.81
C GLN A 329 9.45 -1.41 -18.03
N ARG A 330 8.93 -0.25 -18.42
CA ARG A 330 7.52 -0.06 -18.74
C ARG A 330 7.30 -0.07 -20.24
N VAL A 331 6.43 -0.97 -20.71
CA VAL A 331 5.93 -0.96 -22.08
C VAL A 331 4.71 -0.06 -22.16
N MET A 332 4.70 0.86 -23.12
CA MET A 332 3.57 1.76 -23.39
C MET A 332 3.43 2.07 -24.89
N TRP A 333 2.31 2.70 -25.27
CA TRP A 333 2.03 3.09 -26.65
C TRP A 333 2.00 4.61 -26.80
N ARG A 334 2.86 5.17 -27.67
CA ARG A 334 2.89 6.61 -28.00
C ARG A 334 2.75 6.79 -29.51
N LYS A 335 1.74 7.53 -29.96
CA LYS A 335 1.45 7.78 -31.40
C LYS A 335 1.46 6.49 -32.24
N GLY A 336 0.83 5.43 -31.73
CA GLY A 336 0.74 4.12 -32.41
C GLY A 336 2.02 3.29 -32.41
N LYS A 337 3.11 3.77 -31.78
CA LYS A 337 4.36 3.01 -31.64
C LYS A 337 4.50 2.44 -30.23
N ARG A 338 4.91 1.18 -30.15
CA ARG A 338 5.31 0.53 -28.91
C ARG A 338 6.65 1.12 -28.46
N VAL A 339 6.69 1.65 -27.24
CA VAL A 339 7.86 2.26 -26.61
C VAL A 339 8.13 1.53 -25.30
N VAL A 340 9.40 1.24 -25.03
CA VAL A 340 9.87 0.76 -23.73
C VAL A 340 10.60 1.92 -23.07
N GLU A 341 10.20 2.23 -21.84
CA GLU A 341 10.76 3.33 -21.05
C GLU A 341 11.19 2.78 -19.69
N GLU A 342 12.38 3.17 -19.25
CA GLU A 342 12.81 2.93 -17.88
C GLU A 342 12.12 3.93 -16.96
N VAL A 343 11.43 3.42 -15.94
CA VAL A 343 10.67 4.21 -14.98
C VAL A 343 11.23 4.02 -13.59
N LEU A 344 11.46 5.13 -12.89
CA LEU A 344 11.93 5.14 -11.50
C LEU A 344 10.86 4.56 -10.56
N LEU A 345 11.31 3.68 -9.66
CA LEU A 345 10.56 3.17 -8.51
C LEU A 345 11.22 3.69 -7.23
N PHE A 346 12.03 2.87 -6.55
CA PHE A 346 12.64 3.27 -5.29
C PHE A 346 13.88 4.14 -5.46
N GLY A 347 14.61 4.07 -6.57
CA GLY A 347 15.86 4.83 -6.72
C GLY A 347 16.82 4.60 -5.54
N ASP A 348 17.11 5.66 -4.78
CA ASP A 348 17.91 5.65 -3.55
C ASP A 348 17.05 5.89 -2.28
N LEU A 349 15.73 5.76 -2.37
CA LEU A 349 14.78 6.05 -1.28
C LEU A 349 14.97 5.12 -0.07
N ILE A 350 15.37 3.87 -0.28
CA ILE A 350 15.60 2.92 0.82
C ILE A 350 16.78 3.38 1.67
N GLU A 351 17.91 3.72 1.04
CA GLU A 351 19.10 4.24 1.71
C GLU A 351 18.80 5.56 2.42
N ARG A 352 18.02 6.45 1.78
CA ARG A 352 17.61 7.72 2.40
C ARG A 352 16.69 7.50 3.60
N MET A 353 15.76 6.54 3.53
CA MET A 353 14.89 6.19 4.67
C MET A 353 15.71 5.65 5.84
N LYS A 354 16.67 4.73 5.59
CA LYS A 354 17.60 4.25 6.61
C LYS A 354 18.38 5.41 7.24
N ALA A 355 19.01 6.24 6.43
CA ALA A 355 19.79 7.39 6.90
C ALA A 355 18.96 8.37 7.73
N ARG A 356 17.69 8.60 7.36
CA ARG A 356 16.77 9.45 8.13
C ARG A 356 16.45 8.87 9.50
N ILE A 357 16.15 7.58 9.57
CA ILE A 357 15.89 6.89 10.84
C ILE A 357 17.17 6.81 11.66
N ASP A 358 18.33 6.63 11.01
CA ASP A 358 19.61 6.54 11.68
C ASP A 358 20.10 7.84 12.27
N GLY A 359 19.86 8.96 11.56
CA GLY A 359 20.16 10.30 12.04
C GLY A 359 19.21 10.85 13.09
N GLY A 360 18.24 10.06 13.57
CA GLY A 360 17.24 10.52 14.55
C GLY A 360 16.32 11.60 14.02
N GLY A 361 16.12 11.67 12.70
CA GLY A 361 15.25 12.65 12.07
C GLY A 361 13.84 12.52 12.65
N ALA A 362 13.37 13.57 13.34
CA ALA A 362 12.02 13.63 13.85
C ALA A 362 11.05 13.44 12.69
N TYR A 363 10.21 12.40 12.78
CA TYR A 363 8.99 12.35 11.99
C TYR A 363 8.25 13.65 12.25
N VAL A 364 7.87 14.38 11.19
CA VAL A 364 7.01 15.56 11.34
C VAL A 364 5.77 15.10 12.11
N THR A 365 5.68 15.52 13.37
CA THR A 365 4.48 15.41 14.18
C THR A 365 3.58 16.54 13.72
N ASP A 366 2.41 16.21 13.18
CA ASP A 366 1.35 17.18 12.98
C ASP A 366 0.92 17.73 14.36
N THR A 367 1.62 18.75 14.83
CA THR A 367 1.23 19.54 16.00
C THR A 367 0.68 20.91 15.62
N ASN A 368 0.46 21.18 14.32
CA ASN A 368 0.02 22.49 13.83
C ASN A 368 -1.33 22.44 13.08
N TYR A 369 -2.30 21.67 13.58
CA TYR A 369 -3.71 21.93 13.28
C TYR A 369 -4.33 22.61 14.50
N ASP A 370 -4.51 23.93 14.40
CA ASP A 370 -5.11 24.78 15.41
C ASP A 370 -6.62 24.52 15.45
N GLY A 371 -7.00 23.42 16.10
CA GLY A 371 -8.36 22.98 16.35
C GLY A 371 -8.54 22.75 17.85
N THR A 372 -9.50 23.46 18.43
CA THR A 372 -9.91 23.49 19.85
C THR A 372 -9.51 22.29 20.72
N GLU A 373 -8.84 22.60 21.83
CA GLU A 373 -8.45 21.69 22.91
C GLU A 373 -9.58 20.75 23.35
N SER A 374 -9.47 19.47 22.98
CA SER A 374 -9.88 18.35 23.83
C SER A 374 -9.21 17.07 23.32
N THR A 375 -8.69 16.27 24.26
CA THR A 375 -7.97 15.00 24.09
C THR A 375 -6.62 15.05 23.35
N LYS A 376 -5.55 15.34 24.12
CA LYS A 376 -4.19 14.91 23.78
C LYS A 376 -4.12 13.38 23.80
N SER A 377 -4.14 12.73 22.64
CA SER A 377 -3.60 11.38 22.47
C SER A 377 -2.36 11.46 21.60
N SER A 378 -1.19 11.45 22.23
CA SER A 378 0.10 11.42 21.54
C SER A 378 0.38 9.97 21.10
N TYR A 379 0.04 9.61 19.87
CA TYR A 379 0.52 8.35 19.28
C TYR A 379 1.95 8.51 18.77
N VAL A 380 2.90 8.52 19.70
CA VAL A 380 4.25 8.05 19.42
C VAL A 380 4.24 6.56 19.75
N ARG A 381 4.22 5.69 18.73
CA ARG A 381 4.38 4.25 18.93
C ARG A 381 5.83 4.00 19.34
N HIS A 382 6.04 3.56 20.57
CA HIS A 382 7.38 3.37 21.14
C HIS A 382 7.71 1.87 21.12
N GLY A 383 8.71 1.48 20.34
CA GLY A 383 9.30 0.14 20.39
C GLY A 383 8.62 -0.94 19.53
N ALA A 384 9.28 -2.10 19.48
CA ALA A 384 8.90 -3.23 18.64
C ALA A 384 7.56 -3.88 19.02
N THR A 385 7.13 -3.76 20.28
CA THR A 385 5.87 -4.33 20.79
C THR A 385 4.63 -3.53 20.35
N ASP A 386 4.75 -2.22 20.17
CA ASP A 386 3.66 -1.37 19.67
C ASP A 386 3.52 -1.45 18.13
N PHE A 387 4.57 -1.95 17.47
CA PHE A 387 4.57 -2.17 16.03
C PHE A 387 3.75 -3.41 15.66
N ILE A 388 3.95 -4.55 16.35
CA ILE A 388 3.19 -5.77 16.11
C ILE A 388 1.90 -5.81 16.93
N ARG A 389 0.73 -5.76 16.27
CA ARG A 389 -0.53 -6.10 16.93
C ARG A 389 -0.64 -7.62 17.04
N HIS A 390 -0.25 -8.17 18.18
CA HIS A 390 -0.63 -9.55 18.50
C HIS A 390 -2.15 -9.60 18.68
N GLY A 391 -2.82 -10.57 18.06
CA GLY A 391 -4.26 -10.80 18.17
C GLY A 391 -4.66 -11.33 19.55
N VAL A 392 -4.33 -10.61 20.62
CA VAL A 392 -4.60 -11.01 21.99
C VAL A 392 -6.01 -10.55 22.38
N THR A 393 -6.85 -11.53 22.67
CA THR A 393 -8.11 -11.39 23.40
C THR A 393 -7.83 -10.81 24.79
N HIS A 394 -8.02 -9.50 24.99
CA HIS A 394 -8.08 -8.92 26.33
C HIS A 394 -9.43 -8.25 26.59
N GLY A 395 -9.87 -8.43 27.84
CA GLY A 395 -11.22 -8.21 28.31
C GLY A 395 -11.71 -6.77 28.18
N VAL A 396 -13.04 -6.71 28.00
CA VAL A 396 -13.89 -5.52 27.88
C VAL A 396 -13.44 -4.41 28.84
N SER A 397 -12.85 -3.35 28.28
CA SER A 397 -12.85 -2.04 28.93
C SER A 397 -14.04 -1.25 28.39
N ASN A 398 -14.84 -0.69 29.30
CA ASN A 398 -16.04 0.08 28.96
C ASN A 398 -15.62 1.42 28.32
N ILE A 399 -15.37 1.42 27.01
CA ILE A 399 -15.24 2.63 26.21
C ILE A 399 -16.52 2.76 25.38
N LYS A 400 -17.29 3.81 25.67
CA LYS A 400 -18.54 4.12 24.96
C LYS A 400 -18.15 4.86 23.67
N VAL A 401 -18.20 4.17 22.54
CA VAL A 401 -17.98 4.78 21.21
C VAL A 401 -19.34 5.22 20.66
N GLU A 402 -19.56 6.52 20.53
CA GLU A 402 -20.69 7.05 19.76
C GLU A 402 -20.37 6.90 18.27
N THR A 403 -20.98 5.90 17.63
CA THR A 403 -21.04 5.83 16.17
C THR A 403 -22.34 6.47 15.70
N ALA A 404 -22.39 7.00 14.47
CA ALA A 404 -23.56 7.68 13.89
C ALA A 404 -24.79 6.77 13.64
N VAL A 405 -24.86 5.62 14.31
CA VAL A 405 -26.03 4.75 14.40
C VAL A 405 -26.36 4.69 15.90
N GLY A 406 -27.41 5.41 16.31
CA GLY A 406 -27.73 5.68 17.72
C GLY A 406 -27.88 4.45 18.63
N GLU A 407 -28.06 4.71 19.92
CA GLU A 407 -28.18 3.68 20.96
C GLU A 407 -29.29 2.66 20.65
N LEU A 408 -28.91 1.40 20.43
CA LEU A 408 -29.83 0.27 20.28
C LEU A 408 -30.33 -0.18 21.66
N ASN A 409 -31.27 0.58 22.22
CA ASN A 409 -32.17 0.15 23.28
C ASN A 409 -33.52 0.85 23.07
N ASP A 410 -34.27 0.45 22.04
CA ASP A 410 -35.74 0.50 22.01
C ASP A 410 -36.26 0.06 20.64
N PHE A 411 -36.48 -1.25 20.48
CA PHE A 411 -37.52 -1.78 19.61
C PHE A 411 -38.06 -3.06 20.25
N LYS A 412 -38.86 -2.85 21.30
CA LYS A 412 -39.90 -3.81 21.69
C LYS A 412 -41.21 -3.31 21.12
N ASP A 413 -41.92 -4.24 20.49
CA ASP A 413 -43.35 -4.22 20.18
C ASP A 413 -43.85 -3.10 19.26
N THR A 414 -43.95 -3.39 17.96
CA THR A 414 -45.20 -3.27 17.18
C THR A 414 -45.11 -3.99 15.84
#